data_AF-A0A0S7X597-F1
#
_entry.id   AF-A0A0S7X597-F1
#
_cell.length_a   1.000
_cell.length_b   1.000
_cell.length_c   1.000
_cell.angle_alpha   90.00
_cell.angle_beta   90.00
_cell.angle_gamma   90.00
#
_symmetry.space_group_name_H-M   'P 1'
#
loop_
_entity.id
_entity.type
_entity.pdbx_description
1 polymer ?
#
loop_
_entity_poly.entity_id
_entity_poly.type
_entity_poly.pdbx_seq_one_letter_code
_entity_poly.pdbx_strand_id
1 'polypeptide(L)'
;MEPFDLRKLKRPRLIELAGHFKIKRRHRLRKRDLIKKLEPLLAELPEKVALGLLRPQLAESSSRLARPTPQQQPQYVDRGAPIPLHYGQDRITVLVRDPNCLHVYWELEGPRREEVMREHGRDVFNEASWVLRLLTDRDGTQDTPIVVEGCNWYLPVADDRNYTVEIGIIIRGGRFIRFATSNPVNTPRMGISPDTTSEWMRVDEEFRVTRPGVKGPEVGAFADTLAERFRTPDMSSRFLGASGRVPGSRNIRTSKEKSSNQ
;
A
#
# COMPACT_ATOMS: atom_id res chain seq x y z
N MET A 1 -63.40 -15.79 -32.02
CA MET A 1 -62.23 -15.42 -31.21
C MET A 1 -62.24 -16.31 -29.98
N GLU A 2 -61.16 -17.06 -29.75
CA GLU A 2 -61.10 -18.04 -28.65
C GLU A 2 -61.35 -17.37 -27.29
N PRO A 3 -62.30 -17.84 -26.46
CA PRO A 3 -62.56 -17.26 -25.15
C PRO A 3 -61.31 -17.39 -24.28
N PHE A 4 -60.80 -16.27 -23.75
CA PHE A 4 -59.61 -16.23 -22.91
C PHE A 4 -59.75 -17.17 -21.71
N ASP A 5 -58.84 -18.15 -21.60
CA ASP A 5 -58.98 -19.25 -20.65
C ASP A 5 -58.64 -18.83 -19.20
N LEU A 6 -59.69 -18.59 -18.39
CA LEU A 6 -59.60 -18.29 -16.96
C LEU A 6 -58.85 -19.37 -16.17
N ARG A 7 -58.68 -20.58 -16.71
CA ARG A 7 -57.91 -21.66 -16.06
C ARG A 7 -56.42 -21.32 -15.97
N LYS A 8 -55.89 -20.52 -16.89
CA LYS A 8 -54.47 -20.11 -16.92
C LYS A 8 -54.10 -19.08 -15.84
N LEU A 9 -55.07 -18.34 -15.30
CA LEU A 9 -54.82 -17.30 -14.29
C LEU A 9 -54.55 -17.87 -12.88
N LYS A 10 -53.67 -17.21 -12.12
CA LYS A 10 -53.38 -17.55 -10.72
C LYS A 10 -54.53 -17.15 -9.79
N ARG A 11 -54.75 -17.93 -8.71
CA ARG A 11 -55.87 -17.75 -7.77
C ARG A 11 -56.00 -16.34 -7.18
N PRO A 12 -54.92 -15.62 -6.79
CA PRO A 12 -55.04 -14.26 -6.26
C PRO A 12 -55.67 -13.29 -7.27
N ARG A 13 -55.29 -13.38 -8.55
CA ARG A 13 -55.85 -12.54 -9.62
C ARG A 13 -57.33 -12.82 -9.85
N LEU A 14 -57.76 -14.09 -9.72
CA LEU A 14 -59.18 -14.45 -9.79
C LEU A 14 -59.98 -13.88 -8.62
N ILE A 15 -59.39 -13.75 -7.43
CA ILE A 15 -60.04 -13.12 -6.27
C ILE A 15 -60.17 -11.61 -6.48
N GLU A 16 -59.15 -10.98 -7.06
CA GLU A 16 -59.16 -9.56 -7.42
C GLU A 16 -60.26 -9.26 -8.42
N LEU A 17 -60.32 -10.02 -9.53
CA LEU A 17 -61.38 -9.91 -10.54
C LEU A 17 -62.77 -10.14 -9.95
N ALA A 18 -62.94 -11.17 -9.12
CA ALA A 18 -64.20 -11.40 -8.39
C ALA A 18 -64.59 -10.24 -7.47
N GLY A 19 -63.65 -9.41 -7.05
CA GLY A 19 -63.90 -8.16 -6.32
C GLY A 19 -64.61 -7.12 -7.18
N HIS A 20 -64.21 -6.97 -8.44
CA HIS A 20 -64.81 -6.01 -9.38
C HIS A 20 -66.28 -6.36 -9.68
N PHE A 21 -66.59 -7.66 -9.77
CA PHE A 21 -67.94 -8.17 -9.94
C PHE A 21 -68.72 -8.34 -8.62
N LYS A 22 -68.20 -7.81 -7.50
CA LYS A 22 -68.84 -7.83 -6.16
C LYS A 22 -69.27 -9.22 -5.67
N ILE A 23 -68.53 -10.27 -6.02
CA ILE A 23 -68.83 -11.64 -5.55
C ILE A 23 -68.53 -11.75 -4.05
N LYS A 24 -69.56 -12.02 -3.25
CA LYS A 24 -69.45 -12.16 -1.79
C LYS A 24 -68.66 -13.42 -1.41
N ARG A 25 -67.90 -13.33 -0.31
CA ARG A 25 -67.04 -14.42 0.22
C ARG A 25 -66.03 -14.99 -0.79
N ARG A 26 -65.63 -14.21 -1.80
CA ARG A 26 -64.69 -14.60 -2.88
C ARG A 26 -63.38 -15.24 -2.41
N HIS A 27 -62.83 -14.82 -1.28
CA HIS A 27 -61.59 -15.38 -0.72
C HIS A 27 -61.75 -16.81 -0.16
N ARG A 28 -62.97 -17.22 0.21
CA ARG A 28 -63.27 -18.59 0.70
C ARG A 28 -63.48 -19.59 -0.42
N LEU A 29 -63.65 -19.13 -1.66
CA LEU A 29 -63.87 -20.00 -2.82
C LEU A 29 -62.55 -20.59 -3.35
N ARG A 30 -62.59 -21.84 -3.81
CA ARG A 30 -61.44 -22.47 -4.47
C ARG A 30 -61.35 -21.99 -5.92
N LYS A 31 -60.17 -22.13 -6.54
CA LYS A 31 -59.89 -21.63 -7.90
C LYS A 31 -60.95 -22.06 -8.92
N ARG A 32 -61.41 -23.31 -8.87
CA ARG A 32 -62.46 -23.86 -9.74
C ARG A 32 -63.82 -23.15 -9.58
N ASP A 33 -64.20 -22.84 -8.34
CA ASP A 33 -65.50 -22.22 -8.04
C ASP A 33 -65.50 -20.73 -8.40
N LEU A 34 -64.32 -20.08 -8.31
CA LEU A 34 -64.11 -18.72 -8.79
C LEU A 34 -64.22 -18.64 -10.32
N ILE A 35 -63.60 -19.57 -11.04
CA ILE A 35 -63.67 -19.64 -12.50
C ILE A 35 -65.12 -19.83 -12.94
N LYS A 36 -65.82 -20.82 -12.38
CA LYS A 36 -67.22 -21.12 -12.74
C LYS A 36 -68.17 -19.93 -12.53
N LYS A 37 -67.90 -19.07 -11.55
CA LYS A 37 -68.72 -17.87 -11.29
C LYS A 37 -68.32 -16.67 -12.15
N LEU A 38 -67.04 -16.55 -12.51
CA LEU A 38 -66.52 -15.43 -13.31
C LEU A 38 -66.77 -15.61 -14.81
N GLU A 39 -66.80 -16.85 -15.29
CA GLU A 39 -67.00 -17.20 -16.69
C GLU A 39 -68.28 -16.59 -17.30
N PRO A 40 -69.49 -16.73 -16.71
CA PRO A 40 -70.68 -16.08 -17.27
C PRO A 40 -70.65 -14.55 -17.15
N LEU A 41 -70.09 -14.02 -16.05
CA LEU A 41 -70.06 -12.58 -15.79
C LEU A 41 -69.11 -11.81 -16.72
N LEU A 42 -68.04 -12.46 -17.15
CA LEU A 42 -67.10 -11.89 -18.10
C LEU A 42 -67.64 -11.98 -19.55
N ALA A 43 -68.45 -12.99 -19.85
CA ALA A 43 -69.09 -13.16 -21.15
C ALA A 43 -70.18 -12.11 -21.43
N GLU A 44 -70.81 -11.57 -20.38
CA GLU A 44 -71.84 -10.52 -20.49
C GLU A 44 -71.28 -9.09 -20.62
N LEU A 45 -69.97 -8.89 -20.48
CA LEU A 45 -69.36 -7.56 -20.61
C LEU A 45 -68.87 -7.27 -22.04
N PRO A 46 -68.92 -6.00 -22.49
CA PRO A 46 -68.29 -5.59 -23.73
C PRO A 46 -66.78 -5.85 -23.67
N GLU A 47 -66.24 -6.47 -24.72
CA GLU A 47 -64.91 -7.08 -24.79
C GLU A 47 -63.76 -6.13 -24.37
N LYS A 48 -63.89 -4.84 -24.71
CA LYS A 48 -62.91 -3.79 -24.38
C LYS A 48 -62.75 -3.56 -22.87
N VAL A 49 -63.83 -3.73 -22.09
CA VAL A 49 -63.83 -3.58 -20.64
C VAL A 49 -63.27 -4.81 -19.96
N ALA A 50 -63.63 -6.00 -20.44
CA ALA A 50 -63.08 -7.28 -19.98
C ALA A 50 -61.55 -7.31 -20.11
N LEU A 51 -61.00 -6.90 -21.25
CA LEU A 51 -59.56 -6.80 -21.49
C LEU A 51 -58.87 -5.78 -20.56
N GLY A 52 -59.53 -4.66 -20.25
CA GLY A 52 -58.99 -3.62 -19.36
C GLY A 52 -58.81 -4.11 -17.91
N LEU A 53 -59.78 -4.86 -17.39
CA LEU A 53 -59.71 -5.43 -16.03
C LEU A 53 -58.68 -6.57 -15.91
N LEU A 54 -58.43 -7.27 -17.02
CA LEU A 54 -57.52 -8.40 -17.06
C LEU A 54 -56.05 -8.01 -17.25
N ARG A 55 -55.76 -6.75 -17.65
CA ARG A 55 -54.39 -6.26 -17.84
C ARG A 55 -53.70 -5.96 -16.49
N PRO A 56 -52.46 -6.42 -16.24
CA PRO A 56 -51.71 -6.04 -15.03
C PRO A 56 -51.35 -4.55 -15.09
N GLN A 57 -51.84 -3.76 -14.12
CA GLN A 57 -51.46 -2.36 -13.94
C GLN A 57 -50.06 -2.30 -13.30
N LEU A 58 -49.03 -2.15 -14.14
CA LEU A 58 -47.65 -1.93 -13.74
C LEU A 58 -47.30 -0.46 -14.02
N ALA A 59 -47.63 0.43 -13.08
CA ALA A 59 -47.01 1.74 -12.84
C ALA A 59 -48.01 2.60 -12.07
N GLU A 60 -47.72 2.87 -10.79
CA GLU A 60 -48.11 4.09 -10.05
C GLU A 60 -47.74 3.90 -8.58
N SER A 61 -46.44 3.74 -8.30
CA SER A 61 -45.89 3.75 -6.93
C SER A 61 -44.41 4.16 -6.92
N SER A 62 -44.04 5.14 -7.73
CA SER A 62 -42.68 5.72 -7.73
C SER A 62 -42.74 7.25 -7.80
N SER A 63 -43.53 7.87 -6.90
CA SER A 63 -43.43 9.30 -6.63
C SER A 63 -43.33 9.53 -5.12
N ARG A 64 -42.36 8.87 -4.47
CA ARG A 64 -41.80 9.41 -3.23
C ARG A 64 -40.63 10.30 -3.64
N LEU A 65 -40.77 11.59 -3.37
CA LEU A 65 -39.74 12.64 -3.40
C LEU A 65 -38.32 12.07 -3.44
N ALA A 66 -37.72 12.03 -4.63
CA ALA A 66 -36.30 11.79 -4.76
C ALA A 66 -35.61 13.03 -4.20
N ARG A 67 -35.17 12.94 -2.94
CA ARG A 67 -34.21 13.89 -2.38
C ARG A 67 -33.04 13.96 -3.37
N PRO A 68 -32.61 15.14 -3.86
CA PRO A 68 -31.44 15.19 -4.70
C PRO A 68 -30.31 14.55 -3.90
N THR A 69 -29.86 13.38 -4.34
CA THR A 69 -28.63 12.79 -3.82
C THR A 69 -27.59 13.88 -4.02
N PRO A 70 -26.85 14.33 -2.99
CA PRO A 70 -25.73 15.21 -3.21
C PRO A 70 -24.85 14.47 -4.22
N GLN A 71 -24.79 14.98 -5.44
CA GLN A 71 -23.79 14.53 -6.39
C GLN A 71 -22.48 14.83 -5.70
N GLN A 72 -21.83 13.79 -5.18
CA GLN A 72 -20.47 13.90 -4.70
C GLN A 72 -19.68 14.33 -5.92
N GLN A 73 -19.47 15.64 -6.07
CA GLN A 73 -18.47 16.15 -6.99
C GLN A 73 -17.19 15.39 -6.63
N PRO A 74 -16.52 14.76 -7.61
CA PRO A 74 -15.29 14.04 -7.33
C PRO A 74 -14.40 15.01 -6.55
N GLN A 75 -14.13 14.70 -5.28
CA GLN A 75 -13.29 15.54 -4.46
C GLN A 75 -11.98 15.67 -5.23
N TYR A 76 -11.66 16.89 -5.67
CA TYR A 76 -10.41 17.17 -6.32
C TYR A 76 -9.32 16.97 -5.27
N VAL A 77 -8.71 15.79 -5.29
CA VAL A 77 -7.50 15.50 -4.54
C VAL A 77 -6.37 16.03 -5.40
N ASP A 78 -5.74 17.11 -4.97
CA ASP A 78 -4.51 17.57 -5.58
C ASP A 78 -3.46 16.46 -5.42
N ARG A 79 -3.18 15.75 -6.52
CA ARG A 79 -2.14 14.72 -6.58
C ARG A 79 -0.77 15.30 -6.91
N GLY A 80 -0.66 16.63 -6.97
CA GLY A 80 0.51 17.33 -7.45
C GLY A 80 0.66 17.25 -8.97
N ALA A 81 1.78 17.79 -9.46
CA ALA A 81 2.16 17.66 -10.85
C ALA A 81 2.41 16.19 -11.23
N PRO A 82 2.12 15.78 -12.49
CA PRO A 82 2.45 14.44 -12.96
C PRO A 82 3.97 14.22 -12.87
N ILE A 83 4.37 13.07 -12.32
CA ILE A 83 5.77 12.68 -12.26
C ILE A 83 6.26 12.39 -13.70
N PRO A 84 7.39 12.95 -14.14
CA PRO A 84 7.97 12.64 -15.45
C PRO A 84 8.24 11.15 -15.60
N LEU A 85 8.11 10.64 -16.84
CA LEU A 85 8.47 9.24 -17.14
C LEU A 85 9.99 9.02 -17.05
N HIS A 86 10.76 10.01 -17.49
CA HIS A 86 12.23 10.02 -17.46
C HIS A 86 12.73 11.39 -17.03
N TYR A 87 13.92 11.43 -16.46
CA TYR A 87 14.60 12.62 -15.96
C TYR A 87 15.74 13.13 -16.88
N GLY A 88 15.98 12.46 -18.01
CA GLY A 88 16.92 12.86 -19.05
C GLY A 88 18.38 12.82 -18.59
N GLN A 89 18.71 11.94 -17.64
CA GLN A 89 20.05 11.87 -17.02
C GLN A 89 20.55 10.43 -17.00
N ASP A 90 21.87 10.28 -17.15
CA ASP A 90 22.54 9.00 -16.94
C ASP A 90 22.66 8.73 -15.44
N ARG A 91 21.75 7.93 -14.89
CA ARG A 91 21.69 7.61 -13.46
C ARG A 91 21.43 6.13 -13.24
N ILE A 92 22.10 5.60 -12.23
CA ILE A 92 21.81 4.29 -11.66
C ILE A 92 21.58 4.45 -10.15
N THR A 93 20.64 3.69 -9.59
CA THR A 93 20.28 3.73 -8.18
C THR A 93 20.02 2.32 -7.70
N VAL A 94 20.51 2.03 -6.49
CA VAL A 94 20.43 0.70 -5.88
C VAL A 94 19.64 0.79 -4.59
N LEU A 95 18.73 -0.17 -4.41
CA LEU A 95 17.91 -0.35 -3.22
C LEU A 95 18.12 -1.76 -2.68
N VAL A 96 18.28 -1.87 -1.37
CA VAL A 96 18.33 -3.17 -0.69
C VAL A 96 16.90 -3.69 -0.59
N ARG A 97 16.62 -4.81 -1.27
CA ARG A 97 15.29 -5.45 -1.21
C ARG A 97 15.21 -6.40 -0.02
N ASP A 98 16.23 -7.23 0.14
CA ASP A 98 16.39 -8.20 1.21
C ASP A 98 17.91 -8.42 1.47
N PRO A 99 18.32 -9.14 2.54
CA PRO A 99 19.74 -9.35 2.86
C PRO A 99 20.58 -9.91 1.70
N ASN A 100 19.95 -10.59 0.72
CA ASN A 100 20.62 -11.28 -0.36
C ASN A 100 20.23 -10.79 -1.76
N CYS A 101 19.50 -9.68 -1.86
CA CYS A 101 19.04 -9.16 -3.14
C CYS A 101 19.05 -7.64 -3.17
N LEU A 102 19.72 -7.12 -4.20
CA LEU A 102 19.66 -5.71 -4.55
C LEU A 102 18.71 -5.52 -5.72
N HIS A 103 17.82 -4.54 -5.60
CA HIS A 103 17.07 -4.01 -6.72
C HIS A 103 17.84 -2.83 -7.30
N VAL A 104 18.19 -2.92 -8.58
CA VAL A 104 18.93 -1.91 -9.31
C VAL A 104 18.01 -1.30 -10.35
N TYR A 105 17.98 0.02 -10.42
CA TYR A 105 17.25 0.77 -11.45
C TYR A 105 18.21 1.74 -12.12
N TRP A 106 18.09 1.91 -13.44
CA TRP A 106 18.87 2.87 -14.20
C TRP A 106 18.05 3.57 -15.28
N GLU A 107 18.53 4.75 -15.63
CA GLU A 107 18.08 5.58 -16.73
C GLU A 107 19.33 6.05 -17.48
N LEU A 108 19.39 5.86 -18.79
CA LEU A 108 20.56 6.19 -19.62
C LEU A 108 20.14 7.08 -20.80
N GLU A 109 19.57 8.24 -20.46
CA GLU A 109 19.13 9.26 -21.43
C GLU A 109 20.07 10.48 -21.46
N GLY A 110 21.22 10.41 -20.79
CA GLY A 110 22.18 11.50 -20.76
C GLY A 110 23.18 11.47 -21.93
N PRO A 111 24.11 12.45 -21.96
CA PRO A 111 25.04 12.66 -23.08
C PRO A 111 26.18 11.63 -23.12
N ARG A 112 26.31 10.76 -22.11
CA ARG A 112 27.46 9.85 -22.00
C ARG A 112 27.52 8.87 -23.16
N ARG A 113 26.37 8.48 -23.70
CA ARG A 113 26.29 7.59 -24.86
C ARG A 113 26.96 8.21 -26.09
N GLU A 114 26.66 9.47 -26.38
CA GLU A 114 27.25 10.20 -27.51
C GLU A 114 28.75 10.44 -27.33
N GLU A 115 29.18 10.74 -26.10
CA GLU A 115 30.60 10.88 -25.77
C GLU A 115 31.37 9.59 -26.07
N VAL A 116 30.84 8.44 -25.65
CA VAL A 116 31.45 7.13 -25.92
C VAL A 116 31.47 6.82 -27.43
N MET A 117 30.42 7.18 -28.19
CA MET A 117 30.44 7.06 -29.66
C MET A 117 31.53 7.92 -30.30
N ARG A 118 31.80 9.11 -29.77
CA ARG A 118 32.82 10.01 -30.28
C ARG A 118 34.24 9.51 -29.98
N GLU A 119 34.45 8.92 -28.81
CA GLU A 119 35.76 8.39 -28.38
C GLU A 119 36.12 7.05 -29.04
N HIS A 120 35.13 6.18 -29.22
CA HIS A 120 35.33 4.79 -29.65
C HIS A 120 34.77 4.45 -31.02
N GLY A 121 34.12 5.40 -31.68
CA GLY A 121 33.43 5.19 -32.95
C GLY A 121 31.96 4.81 -32.75
N ARG A 122 31.17 5.03 -33.80
CA ARG A 122 29.71 4.82 -33.78
C ARG A 122 29.31 3.36 -33.58
N ASP A 123 30.14 2.42 -34.03
CA ASP A 123 29.84 0.99 -34.00
C ASP A 123 30.22 0.29 -32.68
N VAL A 124 30.75 1.03 -31.70
CA VAL A 124 31.20 0.47 -30.41
C VAL A 124 30.11 -0.32 -29.70
N PHE A 125 28.84 0.09 -29.82
CA PHE A 125 27.71 -0.57 -29.17
C PHE A 125 27.25 -1.86 -29.86
N ASN A 126 27.56 -2.04 -31.15
CA ASN A 126 27.16 -3.24 -31.89
C ASN A 126 27.97 -4.47 -31.44
N GLU A 127 29.21 -4.24 -31.00
CA GLU A 127 30.13 -5.29 -30.60
C GLU A 127 30.32 -5.36 -29.07
N ALA A 128 29.72 -4.44 -28.32
CA ALA A 128 29.85 -4.38 -26.88
C ALA A 128 28.69 -5.08 -26.16
N SER A 129 28.97 -5.57 -24.96
CA SER A 129 27.96 -6.15 -24.06
C SER A 129 27.70 -5.21 -22.89
N TRP A 130 26.43 -4.93 -22.62
CA TRP A 130 26.02 -4.19 -21.42
C TRP A 130 26.16 -5.06 -20.18
N VAL A 131 26.78 -4.50 -19.14
CA VAL A 131 26.99 -5.19 -17.87
C VAL A 131 26.71 -4.28 -16.69
N LEU A 132 26.22 -4.88 -15.61
CA LEU A 132 26.27 -4.33 -14.27
C LEU A 132 27.49 -4.91 -13.56
N ARG A 133 28.41 -4.03 -13.17
CA ARG A 133 29.56 -4.36 -12.34
C ARG A 133 29.22 -4.11 -10.88
N LEU A 134 29.13 -5.17 -10.11
CA LEU A 134 28.96 -5.11 -8.67
C LEU A 134 30.35 -4.97 -8.02
N LEU A 135 30.55 -3.92 -7.24
CA LEU A 135 31.73 -3.70 -6.43
C LEU A 135 31.39 -3.95 -4.97
N THR A 136 32.20 -4.76 -4.30
CA THR A 136 32.09 -5.03 -2.87
C THR A 136 33.45 -4.91 -2.19
N ASP A 137 33.43 -4.60 -0.90
CA ASP A 137 34.62 -4.48 -0.06
C ASP A 137 35.35 -5.82 0.17
N ARG A 138 34.67 -6.96 0.02
CA ARG A 138 35.22 -8.28 0.38
C ARG A 138 35.50 -9.24 -0.77
N ASP A 139 34.63 -9.30 -1.77
CA ASP A 139 34.69 -10.33 -2.83
C ASP A 139 35.12 -9.78 -4.21
N GLY A 140 35.64 -8.55 -4.25
CA GLY A 140 36.09 -7.93 -5.49
C GLY A 140 34.95 -7.41 -6.37
N THR A 141 35.09 -7.60 -7.68
CA THR A 141 34.15 -7.12 -8.69
C THR A 141 33.49 -8.28 -9.44
N GLN A 142 32.17 -8.23 -9.61
CA GLN A 142 31.41 -9.21 -10.40
C GLN A 142 30.63 -8.52 -11.51
N ASP A 143 30.82 -8.98 -12.75
CA ASP A 143 30.12 -8.45 -13.92
C ASP A 143 28.93 -9.35 -14.28
N THR A 144 27.74 -8.76 -14.37
CA THR A 144 26.51 -9.43 -14.78
C THR A 144 26.03 -8.84 -16.09
N PRO A 145 25.92 -9.63 -17.18
CA PRO A 145 25.38 -9.14 -18.44
C PRO A 145 23.89 -8.82 -18.30
N ILE A 146 23.48 -7.70 -18.91
CA ILE A 146 22.10 -7.20 -18.83
C ILE A 146 21.58 -6.74 -20.19
N VAL A 147 20.26 -6.65 -20.30
CA VAL A 147 19.56 -5.95 -21.39
C VAL A 147 19.28 -4.53 -20.92
N VAL A 148 19.86 -3.54 -21.60
CA VAL A 148 19.85 -2.14 -21.12
C VAL A 148 18.46 -1.51 -21.15
N GLU A 149 17.60 -1.95 -22.08
CA GLU A 149 16.23 -1.48 -22.25
C GLU A 149 15.30 -1.89 -21.09
N GLY A 150 15.73 -2.81 -20.22
CA GLY A 150 14.95 -3.24 -19.07
C GLY A 150 14.83 -2.18 -17.97
N CYS A 151 15.73 -1.19 -17.93
CA CYS A 151 15.83 -0.12 -16.92
C CYS A 151 15.92 -0.58 -15.44
N ASN A 152 15.83 -1.88 -15.15
CA ASN A 152 15.97 -2.44 -13.82
C ASN A 152 16.48 -3.89 -13.85
N TRP A 153 17.03 -4.33 -12.72
CA TRP A 153 17.51 -5.68 -12.52
C TRP A 153 17.50 -6.07 -11.03
N TYR A 154 17.53 -7.38 -10.76
CA TYR A 154 17.73 -7.93 -9.43
C TYR A 154 19.07 -8.64 -9.36
N LEU A 155 19.97 -8.15 -8.51
CA LEU A 155 21.29 -8.75 -8.32
C LEU A 155 21.30 -9.58 -7.02
N PRO A 156 21.62 -10.89 -7.10
CA PRO A 156 21.86 -11.69 -5.91
C PRO A 156 23.18 -11.27 -5.25
N VAL A 157 23.16 -11.11 -3.94
CA VAL A 157 24.30 -10.65 -3.13
C VAL A 157 24.41 -11.43 -1.81
N ALA A 158 25.53 -11.27 -1.12
CA ALA A 158 25.71 -11.76 0.24
C ALA A 158 25.26 -10.71 1.25
N ASP A 159 24.91 -11.13 2.46
CA ASP A 159 24.44 -10.26 3.53
C ASP A 159 25.60 -9.57 4.27
N ASP A 160 25.29 -8.55 5.08
CA ASP A 160 26.24 -7.79 5.92
C ASP A 160 27.39 -7.11 5.16
N ARG A 161 27.10 -6.59 3.97
CA ARG A 161 28.12 -6.07 3.06
C ARG A 161 27.75 -4.76 2.39
N ASN A 162 28.80 -4.01 2.06
CA ASN A 162 28.69 -2.78 1.30
C ASN A 162 28.80 -3.08 -0.19
N TYR A 163 27.86 -2.52 -0.95
CA TYR A 163 27.77 -2.69 -2.39
C TYR A 163 27.66 -1.34 -3.08
N THR A 164 28.37 -1.22 -4.19
CA THR A 164 28.19 -0.17 -5.18
C THR A 164 28.06 -0.84 -6.54
N VAL A 165 27.15 -0.37 -7.39
CA VAL A 165 26.93 -0.92 -8.73
C VAL A 165 27.31 0.12 -9.77
N GLU A 166 28.06 -0.32 -10.76
CA GLU A 166 28.38 0.47 -11.95
C GLU A 166 27.70 -0.14 -13.16
N ILE A 167 27.10 0.70 -14.01
CA ILE A 167 26.58 0.28 -15.30
C ILE A 167 27.54 0.72 -16.40
N GLY A 168 27.77 -0.15 -17.36
CA GLY A 168 28.64 0.17 -18.48
C GLY A 168 28.66 -0.92 -19.55
N ILE A 169 29.58 -0.77 -20.48
CA ILE A 169 29.77 -1.71 -21.59
C ILE A 169 31.15 -2.34 -21.53
N ILE A 170 31.25 -3.60 -21.94
CA ILE A 170 32.52 -4.28 -22.20
C ILE A 170 32.69 -4.34 -23.72
N ILE A 171 33.74 -3.68 -24.24
CA ILE A 171 34.09 -3.70 -25.66
C ILE A 171 34.89 -4.96 -26.02
N ARG A 172 35.06 -5.28 -27.32
CA ARG A 172 35.82 -6.46 -27.77
C ARG A 172 37.25 -6.57 -27.20
N GLY A 173 37.87 -5.45 -26.85
CA GLY A 173 39.17 -5.40 -26.18
C GLY A 173 39.15 -5.82 -24.69
N GLY A 174 38.02 -6.28 -24.15
CA GLY A 174 37.84 -6.66 -22.74
C GLY A 174 37.81 -5.46 -21.78
N ARG A 175 37.86 -4.23 -22.31
CA ARG A 175 37.88 -3.02 -21.50
C ARG A 175 36.46 -2.64 -21.08
N PHE A 176 36.28 -2.37 -19.80
CA PHE A 176 35.03 -1.84 -19.27
C PHE A 176 34.98 -0.31 -19.43
N ILE A 177 33.91 0.19 -20.03
CA ILE A 177 33.62 1.62 -20.14
C ILE A 177 32.39 1.91 -19.28
N ARG A 178 32.63 2.63 -18.19
CA ARG A 178 31.59 3.02 -17.22
C ARG A 178 30.73 4.17 -17.75
N PHE A 179 29.42 4.04 -17.55
CA PHE A 179 28.42 5.06 -17.82
C PHE A 179 28.03 5.82 -16.56
N ALA A 180 27.56 5.09 -15.54
CA ALA A 180 27.13 5.67 -14.27
C ALA A 180 27.48 4.76 -13.08
N THR A 181 27.57 5.36 -11.90
CA THR A 181 27.85 4.67 -10.62
C THR A 181 26.72 4.94 -9.65
N SER A 182 26.31 3.92 -8.89
CA SER A 182 25.20 4.03 -7.96
C SER A 182 25.59 4.68 -6.63
N ASN A 183 24.57 4.97 -5.82
CA ASN A 183 24.77 5.15 -4.38
C ASN A 183 25.34 3.86 -3.76
N PRO A 184 26.20 3.99 -2.72
CA PRO A 184 26.59 2.84 -1.91
C PRO A 184 25.39 2.38 -1.07
N VAL A 185 25.26 1.07 -0.89
CA VAL A 185 24.25 0.46 -0.03
C VAL A 185 24.89 -0.55 0.90
N ASN A 186 24.33 -0.69 2.10
CA ASN A 186 24.71 -1.73 3.06
C ASN A 186 23.56 -2.72 3.19
N THR A 187 23.85 -4.00 2.96
CA THR A 187 22.89 -5.08 3.17
C THR A 187 22.83 -5.46 4.65
N PRO A 188 21.64 -5.65 5.23
CA PRO A 188 21.52 -6.13 6.60
C PRO A 188 22.00 -7.58 6.70
N ARG A 189 22.26 -8.03 7.94
CA ARG A 189 22.51 -9.45 8.24
C ARG A 189 21.24 -10.27 8.06
N MET A 190 21.36 -11.51 7.60
CA MET A 190 20.24 -12.45 7.50
C MET A 190 19.75 -12.93 8.89
N GLY A 191 20.62 -12.89 9.90
CA GLY A 191 20.35 -13.42 11.24
C GLY A 191 19.70 -12.43 12.22
N ILE A 192 19.34 -12.95 13.41
CA ILE A 192 18.87 -12.14 14.53
C ILE A 192 19.99 -11.20 14.98
N SER A 193 19.59 -9.97 15.33
CA SER A 193 20.46 -9.00 15.99
C SER A 193 21.17 -9.63 17.20
N PRO A 194 22.52 -9.56 17.29
CA PRO A 194 23.22 -9.92 18.53
C PRO A 194 22.98 -8.88 19.63
N ASP A 195 22.48 -7.70 19.27
CA ASP A 195 22.15 -6.65 20.23
C ASP A 195 20.86 -7.01 20.98
N THR A 196 21.02 -7.31 22.26
CA THR A 196 19.93 -7.57 23.22
C THR A 196 19.66 -6.34 24.10
N THR A 197 20.37 -5.23 23.89
CA THR A 197 20.25 -4.03 24.73
C THR A 197 19.08 -3.12 24.35
N SER A 198 18.30 -3.52 23.33
CA SER A 198 17.16 -2.73 22.86
C SER A 198 16.05 -2.67 23.92
N GLU A 199 15.97 -1.54 24.63
CA GLU A 199 14.88 -1.22 25.53
C GLU A 199 13.75 -0.53 24.76
N TRP A 200 12.63 -1.23 24.58
CA TRP A 200 11.42 -0.61 24.06
C TRP A 200 10.80 0.27 25.13
N MET A 201 10.28 1.44 24.73
CA MET A 201 9.53 2.31 25.63
C MET A 201 8.38 1.52 26.27
N ARG A 202 8.50 1.22 27.56
CA ARG A 202 7.41 0.66 28.35
C ARG A 202 6.51 1.82 28.74
N VAL A 203 5.24 1.74 28.34
CA VAL A 203 4.20 2.62 28.87
C VAL A 203 3.78 2.02 30.20
N ASP A 204 4.30 2.55 31.29
CA ASP A 204 3.84 2.16 32.63
C ASP A 204 2.37 2.57 32.80
N GLU A 205 1.57 1.75 33.51
CA GLU A 205 0.14 2.02 33.77
C GLU A 205 -0.11 3.36 34.47
N GLU A 206 0.92 3.95 35.09
CA GLU A 206 0.86 5.26 35.72
C GLU A 206 0.60 6.40 34.70
N PHE A 207 0.93 6.20 33.42
CA PHE A 207 0.55 7.12 32.33
C PHE A 207 -0.95 7.05 31.97
N ARG A 208 -1.71 6.09 32.52
CA ARG A 208 -3.17 6.01 32.35
C ARG A 208 -3.95 6.78 33.40
N VAL A 209 -3.27 7.44 34.35
CA VAL A 209 -3.95 8.33 35.31
C VAL A 209 -4.29 9.64 34.61
N THR A 210 -5.40 9.65 33.88
CA THR A 210 -6.18 10.89 33.80
C THR A 210 -6.67 11.15 35.22
N ARG A 211 -5.99 12.02 35.96
CA ARG A 211 -6.46 12.46 37.28
C ARG A 211 -7.91 12.93 37.12
N PRO A 212 -8.90 12.33 37.81
CA PRO A 212 -10.25 12.87 37.79
C PRO A 212 -10.20 14.23 38.48
N GLY A 213 -10.36 15.31 37.71
CA GLY A 213 -10.42 16.68 38.22
C GLY A 213 -9.30 17.63 37.78
N VAL A 214 -8.28 17.18 37.04
CA VAL A 214 -7.31 18.10 36.43
C VAL A 214 -7.75 18.37 34.99
N LYS A 215 -8.20 19.59 34.70
CA LYS A 215 -8.30 20.08 33.32
C LYS A 215 -6.92 19.90 32.70
N GLY A 216 -6.82 19.06 31.67
CA GLY A 216 -5.56 18.83 30.97
C GLY A 216 -4.95 20.16 30.52
N PRO A 217 -3.61 20.28 30.45
CA PRO A 217 -2.99 21.47 29.87
C PRO A 217 -3.56 21.63 28.46
N GLU A 218 -3.96 22.85 28.10
CA GLU A 218 -4.45 23.15 26.77
C GLU A 218 -3.49 22.60 25.72
N VAL A 219 -4.04 22.00 24.68
CA VAL A 219 -3.35 21.21 23.65
C VAL A 219 -2.20 21.97 22.96
N GLY A 220 -2.11 23.30 23.14
CA GLY A 220 -0.97 24.13 22.71
C GLY A 220 0.31 23.95 23.55
N ALA A 221 0.22 23.75 24.86
CA ALA A 221 1.39 23.72 25.75
C ALA A 221 2.26 22.44 25.58
N PHE A 222 1.65 21.35 25.11
CA PHE A 222 2.35 20.10 24.81
C PHE A 222 3.19 20.17 23.52
N ALA A 223 2.74 20.93 22.52
CA ALA A 223 3.48 21.12 21.28
C ALA A 223 4.75 21.95 21.53
N ASP A 224 4.66 23.01 22.33
CA ASP A 224 5.81 23.86 22.65
C ASP A 224 6.84 23.15 23.52
N THR A 225 6.40 22.34 24.50
CA THR A 225 7.31 21.60 25.40
C THR A 225 8.03 20.44 24.67
N LEU A 226 7.36 19.77 23.74
CA LEU A 226 8.00 18.76 22.89
C LEU A 226 8.91 19.42 21.83
N ALA A 227 8.48 20.53 21.23
CA ALA A 227 9.29 21.29 20.28
C ALA A 227 10.56 21.87 20.93
N GLU A 228 10.50 22.35 22.17
CA GLU A 228 11.67 22.79 22.94
C GLU A 228 12.66 21.64 23.21
N ARG A 229 12.14 20.45 23.53
CA ARG A 229 12.97 19.26 23.77
C ARG A 229 13.70 18.75 22.52
N PHE A 230 13.19 19.04 21.32
CA PHE A 230 13.84 18.73 20.04
C PHE A 230 14.62 19.91 19.43
N ARG A 231 14.55 21.11 20.03
CA ARG A 231 15.22 22.32 19.50
C ARG A 231 16.55 22.62 20.21
N THR A 232 16.84 22.03 21.36
CA THR A 232 18.16 22.16 22.00
C THR A 232 19.14 21.12 21.46
N PRO A 233 20.25 21.54 20.81
CA PRO A 233 21.36 20.64 20.54
C PRO A 233 22.18 20.49 21.83
N ASP A 234 21.73 19.63 22.75
CA ASP A 234 22.65 19.03 23.74
C ASP A 234 22.73 17.53 23.48
N MET A 235 23.41 17.23 22.38
CA MET A 235 24.09 15.96 22.15
C MET A 235 25.35 15.94 23.03
N SER A 236 25.23 15.73 24.34
CA SER A 236 26.33 15.19 25.14
C SER A 236 25.87 14.52 26.43
N SER A 237 25.99 13.19 26.42
CA SER A 237 26.46 12.36 27.54
C SER A 237 26.13 12.76 28.98
N ARG A 238 25.27 11.96 29.62
CA ARG A 238 25.49 11.51 31.00
C ARG A 238 25.23 10.01 31.09
N PHE A 239 26.08 9.16 30.50
CA PHE A 239 27.22 8.49 31.15
C PHE A 239 27.79 9.12 32.44
N LEU A 240 28.19 8.22 33.36
CA LEU A 240 28.61 8.39 34.77
C LEU A 240 27.42 8.36 35.74
N GLY A 241 27.29 7.45 36.72
CA GLY A 241 28.28 6.62 37.42
C GLY A 241 28.41 7.09 38.88
N ALA A 242 27.74 6.42 39.83
CA ALA A 242 28.00 6.48 41.29
C ALA A 242 27.11 5.41 42.00
N SER A 243 27.64 4.28 42.49
CA SER A 243 28.33 4.04 43.77
C SER A 243 27.41 3.45 44.86
N GLY A 244 27.68 2.19 45.27
CA GLY A 244 27.13 1.58 46.49
C GLY A 244 27.84 0.26 46.85
N ARG A 245 28.58 0.25 47.97
CA ARG A 245 29.44 -0.83 48.51
C ARG A 245 28.70 -2.11 48.92
N VAL A 246 29.43 -3.25 48.88
CA VAL A 246 29.27 -4.39 49.81
C VAL A 246 30.68 -4.89 50.23
N PRO A 247 30.92 -5.31 51.50
CA PRO A 247 32.26 -5.54 52.05
C PRO A 247 32.72 -7.01 52.01
N GLY A 248 34.03 -7.28 52.08
CA GLY A 248 34.53 -8.57 52.56
C GLY A 248 35.89 -9.09 52.05
N SER A 249 36.90 -9.00 52.92
CA SER A 249 38.02 -9.95 53.15
C SER A 249 39.34 -9.92 52.34
N ARG A 250 40.43 -9.66 53.11
CA ARG A 250 41.79 -10.30 53.16
C ARG A 250 42.64 -10.34 51.86
N ASN A 251 43.95 -10.08 51.83
CA ASN A 251 45.02 -10.10 52.85
C ASN A 251 46.30 -9.40 52.30
N ILE A 252 47.02 -8.68 53.19
CA ILE A 252 48.48 -8.75 53.44
C ILE A 252 49.45 -8.64 52.25
N ARG A 253 50.25 -7.56 52.16
CA ARG A 253 51.66 -7.54 52.60
C ARG A 253 52.31 -6.15 52.45
N THR A 254 53.20 -5.91 53.39
CA THR A 254 53.97 -4.69 53.72
C THR A 254 55.30 -4.59 52.98
N SER A 255 55.69 -3.39 52.54
CA SER A 255 57.06 -2.82 52.61
C SER A 255 57.04 -1.45 51.90
N LYS A 256 57.24 -0.31 52.60
CA LYS A 256 58.54 0.38 52.83
C LYS A 256 59.37 0.46 51.52
N GLU A 257 59.89 1.58 51.05
CA GLU A 257 60.46 2.74 51.75
C GLU A 257 60.78 3.87 50.74
N LYS A 258 60.74 5.13 51.21
CA LYS A 258 61.58 6.31 50.88
C LYS A 258 61.75 6.73 49.41
N SER A 259 61.28 7.91 49.00
CA SER A 259 61.72 9.29 49.34
C SER A 259 62.78 9.85 48.38
N SER A 260 62.47 11.05 47.91
CA SER A 260 63.36 12.16 47.55
C SER A 260 63.76 12.35 46.08
N ASN A 261 63.22 13.44 45.52
CA ASN A 261 63.91 14.51 44.79
C ASN A 261 65.39 14.26 44.45
N GLN A 262 65.72 14.24 43.17
CA GLN A 262 66.21 15.41 42.41
C GLN A 262 66.15 15.13 40.92
#